data_AF-A0A142YC18-F1
#
_entry.id   AF-A0A142YC18-F1
#
_cell.length_a   1.000
_cell.length_b   1.000
_cell.length_c   1.000
_cell.angle_alpha   90.00
_cell.angle_beta   90.00
_cell.angle_gamma   90.00
#
_symmetry.space_group_name_H-M   'P 1'
#
loop_
_entity.id
_entity.type
_entity.pdbx_description
1 polymer ?
#
loop_
_entity_poly.entity_id
_entity_poly.type
_entity_poly.pdbx_seq_one_letter_code
_entity_poly.pdbx_strand_id
1 'polypeptide(L)'
;MNRRDFHRLGTRFLGALVKLTVAVPAAAFLLNPLRRTGKAADADAFEGLVPLSRLKVGVPQSFGIVRDQVDAWVKYPQEPAGSVWLVRQPEGVEPAVIAYSAECPHLGCAINLMGDGKSFICPCHTSAFDLEGKPLNHVPPRPMDRLDVELSRDDDPEVRVRFQRFRTLAEEQIPLA
;
A
#
# COMPACT_ATOMS: atom_id res chain seq x y z
N MET A 1 -15.72 18.85 -61.59
CA MET A 1 -16.30 18.06 -60.48
C MET A 1 -17.74 17.78 -60.81
N ASN A 2 -18.14 16.52 -61.03
CA ASN A 2 -19.50 16.18 -61.46
C ASN A 2 -20.46 16.06 -60.27
N ARG A 3 -21.77 16.26 -60.50
CA ARG A 3 -22.81 16.09 -59.46
C ARG A 3 -22.70 14.76 -58.71
N ARG A 4 -22.39 13.68 -59.41
CA ARG A 4 -22.17 12.35 -58.83
C ARG A 4 -20.94 12.31 -57.90
N ASP A 5 -19.88 13.03 -58.23
CA ASP A 5 -18.68 13.11 -57.41
C ASP A 5 -18.91 13.95 -56.15
N PHE A 6 -19.67 15.05 -56.27
CA PHE A 6 -20.09 15.86 -55.14
C PHE A 6 -20.93 15.05 -54.13
N HIS A 7 -21.91 14.28 -54.60
CA HIS A 7 -22.70 13.42 -53.73
C HIS A 7 -21.86 12.31 -53.09
N ARG A 8 -20.94 11.67 -53.83
CA ARG A 8 -20.01 10.66 -53.29
C ARG A 8 -19.10 11.24 -52.21
N LEU A 9 -18.58 12.46 -52.41
CA LEU A 9 -17.75 13.16 -51.42
C LEU A 9 -18.56 13.49 -50.16
N GLY A 10 -19.78 14.02 -50.33
CA GLY A 10 -20.69 14.32 -49.21
C GLY A 10 -21.02 13.09 -48.37
N THR A 11 -21.36 11.96 -49.00
CA THR A 11 -21.65 10.71 -48.28
C THR A 11 -20.42 10.18 -47.53
N ARG A 12 -19.22 10.23 -48.12
CA ARG A 12 -17.97 9.82 -47.45
C ARG A 12 -17.65 10.73 -46.28
N PHE A 13 -17.82 12.04 -46.43
CA PHE A 13 -17.61 13.01 -45.37
C PHE A 13 -18.55 12.77 -44.18
N LEU A 14 -19.86 12.67 -44.45
CA LEU A 14 -20.85 12.41 -43.40
C LEU A 14 -20.61 11.07 -42.70
N GLY A 15 -20.29 10.02 -43.47
CA GLY A 15 -19.94 8.71 -42.92
C GLY A 15 -18.68 8.73 -42.07
N ALA A 16 -17.66 9.52 -42.44
CA ALA A 16 -16.46 9.71 -41.63
C ALA A 16 -16.78 10.45 -40.33
N LEU A 17 -17.64 11.46 -40.38
CA LEU A 17 -18.04 12.25 -39.21
C LEU A 17 -18.73 11.36 -38.17
N VAL A 18 -19.72 10.57 -38.59
CA VAL A 18 -20.43 9.61 -37.71
C VAL A 18 -19.46 8.59 -37.11
N LYS A 19 -18.55 8.03 -37.91
CA LYS A 19 -17.54 7.08 -37.43
C LYS A 19 -16.63 7.72 -36.37
N LEU A 20 -16.17 8.94 -36.59
CA LEU A 20 -15.32 9.65 -35.63
C LEU A 20 -16.04 9.95 -34.32
N THR A 21 -17.32 10.34 -34.37
CA THR A 21 -18.11 10.63 -33.16
C THR A 21 -18.19 9.43 -32.22
N VAL A 22 -18.21 8.19 -32.74
CA VAL A 22 -18.24 6.96 -31.91
C VAL A 22 -16.83 6.44 -31.62
N ALA A 23 -15.95 6.41 -32.62
CA ALA A 23 -14.62 5.82 -32.51
C ALA A 23 -13.71 6.62 -31.56
N VAL A 24 -13.79 7.95 -31.55
CA VAL A 24 -12.96 8.80 -30.69
C VAL A 24 -13.22 8.58 -29.21
N PRO A 25 -14.47 8.67 -28.67
CA PRO A 25 -14.72 8.41 -27.26
C PRO A 25 -14.49 6.94 -26.90
N ALA A 26 -14.76 5.98 -27.79
CA ALA A 26 -14.46 4.56 -27.55
C ALA A 26 -12.94 4.31 -27.42
N ALA A 27 -12.14 4.86 -28.33
CA ALA A 27 -10.69 4.77 -28.26
C ALA A 27 -10.15 5.52 -27.02
N ALA A 28 -10.69 6.70 -26.71
CA ALA A 28 -10.31 7.44 -25.51
C ALA A 28 -10.62 6.68 -24.23
N PHE A 29 -11.78 6.01 -24.15
CA PHE A 29 -12.16 5.17 -23.01
C PHE A 29 -11.22 3.99 -22.85
N LEU A 30 -10.92 3.26 -23.94
CA LEU A 30 -10.04 2.09 -23.93
C LEU A 30 -8.57 2.44 -23.64
N LEU A 31 -8.12 3.61 -24.09
CA LEU A 31 -6.75 4.11 -23.84
C LEU A 31 -6.64 4.90 -22.52
N ASN A 32 -7.75 5.15 -21.82
CA ASN A 32 -7.75 5.91 -20.57
C ASN A 32 -6.83 5.32 -19.48
N PRO A 33 -6.77 3.98 -19.25
CA PRO A 33 -5.86 3.41 -18.25
C PRO A 33 -4.39 3.65 -18.59
N LEU A 34 -4.03 3.68 -19.87
CA LEU A 34 -2.64 3.95 -20.29
C LEU A 34 -2.24 5.41 -20.06
N ARG A 35 -3.21 6.33 -20.08
CA ARG A 35 -3.01 7.75 -19.78
C ARG A 35 -3.08 8.09 -18.30
N ARG A 36 -3.80 7.27 -17.52
CA ARG A 36 -3.63 7.20 -16.08
C ARG A 36 -2.34 6.44 -15.81
N THR A 37 -1.19 7.06 -16.09
CA THR A 37 0.04 6.71 -15.36
C THR A 37 -0.38 6.68 -13.91
N GLY A 38 -0.38 5.48 -13.31
CA GLY A 38 -0.87 5.32 -11.96
C GLY A 38 -0.24 6.43 -11.14
N LYS A 39 -1.07 7.32 -10.57
CA LYS A 39 -0.69 7.82 -9.26
C LYS A 39 -0.60 6.52 -8.47
N ALA A 40 0.60 5.94 -8.39
CA ALA A 40 0.93 4.88 -7.46
C ALA A 40 0.21 5.32 -6.20
N ALA A 41 -0.84 4.57 -5.83
CA ALA A 41 -1.86 5.04 -4.91
C ALA A 41 -1.17 5.39 -3.61
N ASP A 42 -0.82 6.67 -3.51
CA ASP A 42 -0.04 7.34 -2.50
C ASP A 42 0.92 6.40 -1.74
N ALA A 43 1.85 5.75 -2.46
CA ALA A 43 2.85 4.87 -1.84
C ALA A 43 3.72 5.64 -0.82
N ASP A 44 3.73 6.97 -0.96
CA ASP A 44 4.43 7.90 -0.08
C ASP A 44 3.49 8.61 0.93
N ALA A 45 2.18 8.33 0.95
CA ALA A 45 1.32 8.89 1.98
C ALA A 45 1.45 8.19 3.32
N PHE A 46 1.47 9.03 4.34
CA PHE A 46 1.29 8.65 5.73
C PHE A 46 -0.21 8.52 6.05
N GLU A 47 -0.61 7.32 6.45
CA GLU A 47 -1.96 7.01 6.94
C GLU A 47 -2.02 7.23 8.45
N GLY A 48 -2.94 8.08 8.91
CA GLY A 48 -3.25 8.22 10.34
C GLY A 48 -3.95 6.97 10.85
N LEU A 49 -3.41 6.37 11.92
CA LEU A 49 -3.93 5.13 12.48
C LEU A 49 -4.59 5.35 13.84
N VAL A 50 -3.87 5.98 14.75
CA VAL A 50 -4.29 6.07 16.15
C VAL A 50 -3.59 7.22 16.87
N PRO A 51 -4.26 7.91 17.83
CA PRO A 51 -3.60 8.84 18.73
C PRO A 51 -2.56 8.15 19.62
N LEU A 52 -1.45 8.83 19.91
CA LEU A 52 -0.35 8.31 20.72
C LEU A 52 -0.81 7.91 22.12
N SER A 53 -1.77 8.63 22.70
CA SER A 53 -2.36 8.34 24.02
C SER A 53 -2.97 6.93 24.13
N ARG A 54 -3.47 6.35 23.04
CA ARG A 54 -4.06 5.00 23.01
C ARG A 54 -3.04 3.88 22.97
N LEU A 55 -1.79 4.19 22.62
CA LEU A 55 -0.72 3.19 22.59
C LEU A 55 -0.13 2.99 23.98
N LYS A 56 -0.07 1.73 24.42
CA LYS A 56 0.58 1.34 25.67
C LYS A 56 2.09 1.20 25.46
N VAL A 57 2.87 1.81 26.34
CA VAL A 57 4.34 1.74 26.29
C VAL A 57 4.79 0.28 26.40
N GLY A 58 5.64 -0.16 25.47
CA GLY A 58 6.23 -1.50 25.46
C GLY A 58 5.30 -2.65 25.07
N VAL A 59 4.02 -2.38 24.76
CA VAL A 59 3.08 -3.42 24.31
C VAL A 59 2.81 -3.24 22.82
N PRO A 60 3.21 -4.20 21.96
CA PRO A 60 2.89 -4.15 20.55
C PRO A 60 1.38 -4.21 20.31
N GLN A 61 0.87 -3.32 19.46
CA GLN A 61 -0.54 -3.27 19.07
C GLN A 61 -0.66 -3.29 17.54
N SER A 62 -1.54 -4.14 17.00
CA SER A 62 -1.73 -4.26 15.56
C SER A 62 -2.85 -3.36 15.04
N PHE A 63 -2.63 -2.81 13.84
CA PHE A 63 -3.60 -1.97 13.13
C PHE A 63 -3.69 -2.40 11.67
N GLY A 64 -4.91 -2.49 11.15
CA GLY A 64 -5.14 -2.75 9.73
C GLY A 64 -4.95 -1.48 8.90
N ILE A 65 -4.33 -1.64 7.74
CA ILE A 65 -4.19 -0.61 6.72
C ILE A 65 -5.30 -0.84 5.71
N VAL A 66 -6.10 0.20 5.46
CA VAL A 66 -7.26 0.14 4.56
C VAL A 66 -7.10 1.20 3.48
N ARG A 67 -7.07 0.76 2.22
CA ARG A 67 -6.91 1.65 1.06
C ARG A 67 -7.98 1.39 0.02
N ASP A 68 -8.25 2.39 -0.81
CA ASP A 68 -9.00 2.16 -2.03
C ASP A 68 -8.11 1.48 -3.07
N GLN A 69 -8.57 0.39 -3.68
CA GLN A 69 -7.90 -0.26 -4.79
C GLN A 69 -8.57 0.12 -6.11
N VAL A 70 -7.78 0.48 -7.12
CA VAL A 70 -8.28 0.80 -8.47
C VAL A 70 -7.64 -0.15 -9.45
N ASP A 71 -8.46 -0.95 -10.14
CA ASP A 71 -8.04 -1.84 -11.21
C ASP A 71 -8.65 -1.35 -12.54
N ALA A 72 -7.83 -0.60 -13.28
CA ALA A 72 -8.17 0.07 -14.54
C ALA A 72 -9.44 0.96 -14.46
N TRP A 73 -10.63 0.35 -14.58
CA TRP A 73 -11.93 1.02 -14.53
C TRP A 73 -12.76 0.66 -13.30
N VAL A 74 -12.38 -0.36 -12.54
CA VAL A 74 -13.07 -0.79 -11.32
C VAL A 74 -12.39 -0.15 -10.11
N LYS A 75 -13.20 0.36 -9.18
CA LYS A 75 -12.74 0.87 -7.88
C LYS A 75 -13.34 0.01 -6.77
N TYR A 76 -12.48 -0.54 -5.93
CA TYR A 76 -12.83 -1.25 -4.71
C TYR A 76 -12.52 -0.34 -3.51
N PRO A 77 -13.54 0.30 -2.91
CA PRO A 77 -13.34 1.16 -1.76
C PRO A 77 -13.06 0.33 -0.50
N GLN A 78 -12.23 0.86 0.39
CA GLN A 78 -11.98 0.29 1.73
C GLN A 78 -11.46 -1.17 1.73
N GLU A 79 -10.54 -1.47 0.82
CA GLU A 79 -9.88 -2.78 0.78
C GLU A 79 -8.76 -2.90 1.82
N PRO A 80 -8.66 -4.03 2.54
CA PRO A 80 -7.53 -4.30 3.42
C PRO A 80 -6.22 -4.40 2.62
N ALA A 81 -5.35 -3.39 2.77
CA ALA A 81 -4.05 -3.37 2.12
C ALA A 81 -2.99 -4.17 2.91
N GLY A 82 -3.13 -4.28 4.23
CA GLY A 82 -2.19 -5.00 5.08
C GLY A 82 -2.41 -4.70 6.54
N SER A 83 -1.42 -5.01 7.38
CA SER A 83 -1.44 -4.62 8.78
C SER A 83 -0.04 -4.29 9.27
N VAL A 84 0.01 -3.48 10.33
CA VAL A 84 1.24 -3.00 10.95
C VAL A 84 1.20 -3.26 12.45
N TRP A 85 2.37 -3.51 13.03
CA TRP A 85 2.58 -3.54 14.47
C TRP A 85 3.19 -2.22 14.92
N LEU A 86 2.52 -1.54 15.85
CA LEU A 86 3.03 -0.33 16.50
C LEU A 86 3.56 -0.68 17.89
N VAL A 87 4.78 -0.25 18.17
CA VAL A 87 5.43 -0.42 19.48
C VAL A 87 5.79 0.97 20.00
N ARG A 88 5.08 1.43 21.04
CA ARG A 88 5.38 2.70 21.70
C ARG A 88 6.60 2.55 22.60
N GLN A 89 7.58 3.42 22.41
CA GLN A 89 8.79 3.47 23.21
C GLN A 89 8.56 4.23 24.53
N PRO A 90 9.39 3.96 25.56
CA PRO A 90 9.40 4.75 26.79
C PRO A 90 9.70 6.23 26.52
N GLU A 91 9.26 7.11 27.43
CA GLU A 91 9.58 8.54 27.33
C GLU A 91 11.09 8.78 27.32
N GLY A 92 11.53 9.67 26.43
CA GLY A 92 12.95 10.01 26.24
C GLY A 92 13.71 9.10 25.26
N VAL A 93 13.06 8.10 24.66
CA VAL A 93 13.63 7.27 23.60
C VAL A 93 13.05 7.68 22.24
N GLU A 94 13.93 7.99 21.28
CA GLU A 94 13.56 8.31 19.90
C GLU A 94 13.88 7.12 18.97
N PRO A 95 12.96 6.73 18.06
CA PRO A 95 11.64 7.32 17.83
C PRO A 95 10.61 6.90 18.91
N ALA A 96 9.69 7.80 19.28
CA ALA A 96 8.64 7.54 20.27
C ALA A 96 7.73 6.33 19.92
N VAL A 97 7.60 6.00 18.64
CA VAL A 97 6.88 4.83 18.15
C VAL A 97 7.69 4.16 17.05
N ILE A 98 7.78 2.83 17.09
CA ILE A 98 8.31 2.01 16.01
C ILE A 98 7.15 1.29 15.33
N ALA A 99 7.10 1.35 14.00
CA ALA A 99 6.16 0.59 13.20
C ALA A 99 6.88 -0.53 12.45
N TYR A 100 6.31 -1.73 12.48
CA TYR A 100 6.74 -2.87 11.69
C TYR A 100 5.62 -3.32 10.76
N SER A 101 5.97 -3.78 9.56
CA SER A 101 5.04 -4.57 8.75
C SER A 101 4.69 -5.86 9.47
N ALA A 102 3.43 -6.25 9.43
CA ALA A 102 3.00 -7.57 9.88
C ALA A 102 3.22 -8.65 8.79
N GLU A 103 3.91 -8.34 7.70
CA GLU A 103 4.25 -9.31 6.65
C GLU A 103 5.64 -9.92 6.89
N CYS A 104 5.72 -11.26 6.88
CA CYS A 104 6.97 -11.97 7.12
C CYS A 104 7.94 -11.81 5.94
N PRO A 105 9.22 -11.42 6.18
CA PRO A 105 10.20 -11.26 5.10
C PRO A 105 10.56 -12.59 4.41
N HIS A 106 10.17 -13.73 4.98
CA HIS A 106 10.33 -15.04 4.34
C HIS A 106 9.43 -15.16 3.09
N LEU A 107 8.10 -15.20 3.26
CA LEU A 107 7.14 -15.43 2.16
C LEU A 107 5.83 -14.61 2.30
N GLY A 108 5.83 -13.56 3.11
CA GLY A 108 4.69 -12.63 3.23
C GLY A 108 3.54 -13.09 4.14
N CYS A 109 3.66 -14.21 4.84
CA CYS A 109 2.69 -14.62 5.85
C CYS A 109 2.54 -13.59 6.98
N ALA A 110 1.36 -13.54 7.61
CA ALA A 110 1.11 -12.65 8.75
C ALA A 110 1.98 -13.02 9.97
N ILE A 111 2.60 -12.01 10.56
CA ILE A 111 3.33 -12.06 11.82
C ILE A 111 2.37 -11.70 12.95
N ASN A 112 2.30 -12.56 13.97
CA ASN A 112 1.47 -12.37 15.15
C ASN A 112 2.34 -12.12 16.40
N LEU A 113 1.78 -11.46 17.41
CA LEU A 113 2.38 -11.43 18.74
C LEU A 113 2.17 -12.79 19.43
N MET A 114 3.21 -13.35 20.04
CA MET A 114 3.07 -14.56 20.86
C MET A 114 2.21 -14.30 22.09
N GLY A 115 1.58 -15.35 22.62
CA GLY A 115 0.69 -15.24 23.79
C GLY A 115 1.36 -14.74 25.07
N ASP A 116 2.69 -14.77 25.16
CA ASP A 116 3.46 -14.21 26.26
C ASP A 116 3.73 -12.70 26.12
N GLY A 117 3.43 -12.11 24.95
CA GLY A 117 3.64 -10.71 24.64
C GLY A 117 5.10 -10.29 24.49
N LYS A 118 6.05 -11.23 24.38
CA LYS A 118 7.50 -10.95 24.41
C LYS A 118 8.20 -11.08 23.07
N SER A 119 7.52 -11.63 22.08
CA SER A 119 8.11 -11.92 20.77
C SER A 119 7.02 -12.06 19.71
N PHE A 120 7.42 -11.92 18.46
CA PHE A 120 6.58 -12.15 17.31
C PHE A 120 6.81 -13.54 16.70
N ILE A 121 5.76 -14.11 16.12
CA ILE A 121 5.77 -15.43 15.48
C ILE A 121 5.02 -15.38 14.14
N CYS A 122 5.65 -15.93 13.11
CA CYS A 122 5.01 -16.28 11.84
C CYS A 122 4.75 -17.80 11.83
N PRO A 123 3.49 -18.26 11.85
CA PRO A 123 3.17 -19.68 12.04
C PRO A 123 3.48 -20.54 10.80
N CYS A 124 3.68 -19.95 9.62
CA CYS A 124 3.87 -20.70 8.37
C CYS A 124 5.13 -21.59 8.39
N HIS A 125 6.25 -21.05 8.88
CA HIS A 125 7.53 -21.77 8.97
C HIS A 125 8.24 -21.48 10.29
N THR A 126 7.48 -21.02 11.29
CA THR A 126 7.97 -20.69 12.64
C THR A 126 9.03 -19.59 12.69
N SER A 127 9.03 -18.63 11.76
CA SER A 127 9.91 -17.46 11.87
C SER A 127 9.59 -16.67 13.14
N ALA A 128 10.58 -16.40 13.97
CA ALA A 128 10.41 -15.74 15.25
C ALA A 128 11.24 -14.46 15.32
N PHE A 129 10.71 -13.43 15.98
CA PHE A 129 11.38 -12.14 16.13
C PHE A 129 11.23 -11.60 17.56
N ASP A 130 12.20 -10.85 18.05
CA ASP A 130 12.05 -10.06 19.29
C ASP A 130 11.17 -8.82 19.07
N LEU A 131 10.92 -8.04 20.12
CA LEU A 131 10.07 -6.84 20.06
C LEU A 131 10.72 -5.71 19.23
N GLU A 132 12.03 -5.79 19.04
CA GLU A 132 12.83 -4.94 18.17
C GLU A 132 12.80 -5.43 16.70
N GLY A 133 12.10 -6.53 16.42
CA GLY A 133 11.90 -7.10 15.10
C GLY A 133 13.08 -7.92 14.59
N LYS A 134 14.11 -8.16 15.39
CA LYS A 134 15.29 -8.94 15.01
C LYS A 134 14.96 -10.45 15.01
N PRO A 135 15.48 -11.23 14.05
CA PRO A 135 15.28 -12.67 14.02
C PRO A 135 15.80 -13.38 15.27
N LEU A 136 14.99 -14.26 15.82
CA LEU A 136 15.36 -15.20 16.88
C LEU A 136 15.78 -16.58 16.33
N ASN A 137 15.59 -16.81 15.03
CA ASN A 137 16.03 -18.01 14.33
C ASN A 137 16.48 -17.68 12.89
N HIS A 138 16.96 -18.70 12.17
CA HIS A 138 17.56 -18.56 10.84
C HIS A 138 16.54 -18.67 9.68
N VAL A 139 15.24 -18.80 9.99
CA VAL A 139 14.19 -18.96 8.97
C VAL A 139 13.94 -17.64 8.21
N PRO A 140 13.69 -16.51 8.88
CA PRO A 140 13.56 -15.25 8.15
C PRO A 140 14.93 -14.78 7.66
N PRO A 141 15.04 -14.29 6.42
CA PRO A 141 16.32 -13.85 5.85
C PRO A 141 16.85 -12.55 6.47
N ARG A 142 15.98 -11.80 7.16
CA ARG A 142 16.27 -10.48 7.73
C ARG A 142 15.27 -10.12 8.83
N PRO A 143 15.47 -9.03 9.59
CA PRO A 143 14.50 -8.49 10.55
C PRO A 143 13.15 -8.15 9.93
N MET A 144 12.14 -7.96 10.79
CA MET A 144 10.86 -7.39 10.41
C MET A 144 11.04 -6.04 9.71
N ASP A 145 10.24 -5.81 8.67
CA ASP A 145 10.26 -4.58 7.89
C ASP A 145 9.87 -3.38 8.75
N ARG A 146 10.80 -2.43 8.93
CA ARG A 146 10.48 -1.15 9.60
C ARG A 146 9.77 -0.23 8.62
N LEU A 147 8.74 0.45 9.10
CA LEU A 147 7.98 1.43 8.34
C LEU A 147 8.27 2.84 8.86
N ASP A 148 8.16 3.83 7.98
CA ASP A 148 8.32 5.22 8.38
C ASP A 148 7.10 5.67 9.18
N VAL A 149 7.37 6.39 10.28
CA VAL A 149 6.36 6.90 11.20
C VAL A 149 6.52 8.40 11.33
N GLU A 150 5.40 9.10 11.23
CA GLU A 150 5.30 10.52 11.53
C GLU A 150 4.26 10.73 12.63
N LEU A 151 4.53 11.68 13.52
CA LEU A 151 3.56 12.13 14.52
C LEU A 151 2.96 13.46 14.07
N SER A 152 1.64 13.60 14.20
CA SER A 152 0.96 14.89 13.97
C SER A 152 1.39 15.94 14.99
N ARG A 153 1.18 17.22 14.67
CA ARG A 153 1.55 18.38 15.51
C ARG A 153 0.43 18.82 16.47
N ASP A 154 -0.41 17.87 16.88
CA ASP A 154 -1.54 18.11 17.77
C ASP A 154 -1.16 17.89 19.25
N ASP A 155 -2.03 18.33 20.17
CA ASP A 155 -1.82 18.13 21.63
C ASP A 155 -1.76 16.64 22.02
N ASP A 156 -2.54 15.79 21.32
CA ASP A 156 -2.39 14.32 21.32
C ASP A 156 -1.97 13.87 19.91
N PRO A 157 -0.66 13.68 19.66
CA PRO A 157 -0.16 13.39 18.33
C PRO A 157 -0.77 12.13 17.73
N GLU A 158 -1.34 12.24 16.55
CA GLU A 158 -1.76 11.07 15.77
C GLU A 158 -0.53 10.36 15.19
N VAL A 159 -0.46 9.04 15.37
CA VAL A 159 0.56 8.19 14.77
C VAL A 159 0.17 7.90 13.34
N ARG A 160 1.01 8.37 12.41
CA ARG A 160 0.83 8.17 10.98
C ARG A 160 1.94 7.27 10.44
N VAL A 161 1.59 6.30 9.59
CA VAL A 161 2.54 5.32 9.05
C VAL A 161 2.53 5.35 7.54
N ARG A 162 3.72 5.36 6.94
CA ARG A 162 3.89 5.14 5.50
C ARG A 162 3.91 3.64 5.22
N PHE A 163 2.74 3.06 4.92
CA PHE A 163 2.66 1.62 4.65
C PHE A 163 3.31 1.29 3.31
N GLN A 164 4.27 0.37 3.35
CA GLN A 164 5.02 -0.11 2.19
C GLN A 164 5.25 -1.61 2.33
N ARG A 165 5.20 -2.32 1.19
CA ARG A 165 5.56 -3.74 1.12
C ARG A 165 6.97 -3.90 0.59
N PHE A 166 7.60 -5.00 0.95
CA PHE A 166 8.99 -5.29 0.62
C PHE A 166 9.12 -6.65 -0.05
N ARG A 167 10.18 -6.81 -0.84
CA ARG A 167 10.47 -8.08 -1.51
C ARG A 167 10.79 -9.15 -0.47
N THR A 168 10.09 -10.28 -0.56
CA THR A 168 10.32 -11.47 0.25
C THR A 168 11.60 -12.19 -0.18
N LEU A 169 12.21 -12.97 0.72
CA LEU A 169 13.48 -13.70 0.54
C LEU A 169 14.73 -12.83 0.31
N ALA A 170 14.61 -11.52 0.16
CA ALA A 170 15.75 -10.62 0.12
C ALA A 170 16.36 -10.45 1.53
N GLU A 171 17.68 -10.41 1.61
CA GLU A 171 18.41 -10.09 2.86
C GLU A 171 18.30 -8.60 3.21
N GLU A 172 18.08 -7.76 2.21
CA GLU A 172 17.86 -6.32 2.35
C GLU A 172 16.37 -5.97 2.24
N GLN A 173 16.00 -4.86 2.86
CA GLN A 173 14.65 -4.30 2.80
C GLN A 173 14.46 -3.55 1.47
N ILE A 174 14.03 -4.27 0.43
CA ILE A 174 13.81 -3.72 -0.92
C ILE A 174 12.32 -3.43 -1.12
N PRO A 175 11.91 -2.15 -1.26
CA PRO A 175 10.52 -1.81 -1.53
C PRO A 175 9.94 -2.46 -2.78
N LEU A 176 8.68 -2.87 -2.72
CA LEU A 176 7.88 -3.19 -3.91
C LEU A 176 7.35 -1.88 -4.50
N ALA A 177 7.69 -1.60 -5.76
CA ALA A 177 7.26 -0.43 -6.52
C ALA A 177 5.80 -0.52 -6.96
#